data_AF-A0A4Z0EK70-F1
#
_entry.id   AF-A0A4Z0EK70-F1
#
_cell.length_a   1.000
_cell.length_b   1.000
_cell.length_c   1.000
_cell.angle_alpha   90.00
_cell.angle_beta   90.00
_cell.angle_gamma   90.00
#
_symmetry.space_group_name_H-M   'P 1'
#
loop_
_entity.id
_entity.type
_entity.pdbx_description
1 polymer ?
#
loop_
_entity_poly.entity_id
_entity_poly.type
_entity_poly.pdbx_seq_one_letter_code
_entity_poly.pdbx_strand_id
1 'polypeptide(L)'
;MTRYQFIEQVAATEPVQVLCRVLEVSAAGYYQWLSRAARPTPSWEPAATAAFSRHAQRYGTRRLRAELRAEGHAVGRYALRT
;
A
#
# COMPACT_ATOMS: atom_id res chain seq x y z
N MET A 1 15.72 0.36 -5.98
CA MET A 1 14.68 0.94 -6.86
C MET A 1 14.09 -0.17 -7.71
N THR A 2 12.77 -0.34 -7.73
CA THR A 2 12.14 -1.43 -8.50
C THR A 2 12.05 -1.07 -9.99
N ARG A 3 11.93 -2.06 -10.88
CA ARG A 3 11.72 -1.83 -12.32
C ARG A 3 10.49 -0.94 -12.58
N TYR A 4 9.41 -1.12 -11.82
CA TYR A 4 8.21 -0.29 -11.95
C TYR A 4 8.39 1.15 -11.45
N GLN A 5 9.19 1.38 -10.39
CA GLN A 5 9.56 2.73 -9.97
C GLN A 5 10.36 3.47 -11.04
N PHE A 6 11.26 2.78 -11.74
CA PHE A 6 11.99 3.37 -12.87
C PHE A 6 11.05 3.72 -14.02
N ILE A 7 10.12 2.83 -14.38
CA ILE A 7 9.12 3.11 -15.41
C ILE A 7 8.32 4.36 -15.07
N GLU A 8 7.87 4.51 -13.81
CA GLU A 8 7.11 5.69 -13.37
C GLU A 8 7.87 7.00 -13.54
N GLN A 9 9.18 7.01 -13.24
CA GLN A 9 10.00 8.21 -13.37
C GLN A 9 10.21 8.64 -14.83
N VAL A 10 10.23 7.67 -15.75
CA VAL A 10 10.52 7.91 -17.18
C VAL A 10 9.24 7.94 -18.03
N ALA A 11 8.10 7.51 -17.49
CA ALA A 11 6.80 7.48 -18.18
C ALA A 11 6.33 8.86 -18.67
N ALA A 12 6.88 9.95 -18.12
CA ALA A 12 6.61 11.32 -18.58
C ALA A 12 7.27 11.65 -19.93
N THR A 13 8.37 10.98 -20.27
CA THR A 13 9.15 11.22 -21.50
C THR A 13 9.02 10.09 -22.52
N GLU A 14 8.81 8.85 -22.06
CA GLU A 14 8.78 7.67 -22.92
C GLU A 14 7.51 6.84 -22.75
N PRO A 15 7.00 6.19 -23.81
CA PRO A 15 5.84 5.32 -23.71
C PRO A 15 6.10 4.12 -22.78
N VAL A 16 5.22 3.91 -21.81
CA VAL A 16 5.27 2.79 -20.86
C VAL A 16 5.44 1.43 -21.56
N GLN A 17 4.82 1.22 -22.73
CA GLN A 17 4.95 -0.02 -23.50
C GLN A 17 6.39 -0.30 -23.94
N VAL A 18 7.12 0.73 -24.35
CA VAL A 18 8.53 0.62 -24.76
C VAL A 18 9.37 0.29 -23.52
N LEU A 19 9.16 1.01 -22.42
CA LEU A 19 9.86 0.77 -21.17
C LEU A 19 9.61 -0.65 -20.63
N CYS A 20 8.37 -1.13 -20.70
CA CYS A 20 8.02 -2.50 -20.30
C CYS A 20 8.75 -3.55 -21.16
N ARG A 21 8.84 -3.32 -22.47
CA ARG A 21 9.55 -4.22 -23.39
C ARG A 21 11.05 -4.25 -23.12
N VAL A 22 11.67 -3.08 -22.90
CA VAL A 22 13.12 -2.96 -22.61
C VAL A 22 13.48 -3.58 -21.27
N LEU A 23 12.62 -3.46 -20.27
CA LEU A 23 12.85 -3.97 -18.91
C LEU A 23 12.30 -5.39 -18.67
N GLU A 24 11.82 -6.03 -19.73
CA GLU A 24 11.24 -7.38 -19.71
C GLU A 24 10.20 -7.55 -18.58
N VAL A 25 9.29 -6.58 -18.46
CA VAL A 25 8.12 -6.63 -17.56
C VAL A 25 6.83 -6.62 -18.36
N SER A 26 5.77 -7.18 -17.77
CA SER A 26 4.44 -7.03 -18.36
C SER A 26 3.86 -5.65 -18.07
N ALA A 27 3.24 -5.04 -19.08
CA ALA A 27 2.49 -3.79 -18.92
C ALA A 27 1.36 -3.95 -17.90
N ALA A 28 0.70 -5.11 -17.88
CA ALA A 28 -0.31 -5.45 -16.88
C ALA A 28 0.25 -5.43 -15.45
N GLY A 29 1.48 -5.92 -15.25
CA GLY A 29 2.17 -5.86 -13.97
C GLY A 29 2.48 -4.44 -13.53
N TYR A 30 2.91 -3.59 -14.46
CA TYR A 30 3.14 -2.15 -14.20
C TYR A 30 1.84 -1.45 -13.77
N TYR A 31 0.74 -1.59 -14.50
CA TYR A 31 -0.51 -0.94 -14.13
C TYR A 31 -1.11 -1.49 -12.82
N GLN A 32 -0.92 -2.77 -12.51
CA GLN A 32 -1.28 -3.31 -11.20
C GLN A 32 -0.44 -2.71 -10.08
N TRP A 33 0.87 -2.57 -10.29
CA TRP A 33 1.75 -1.88 -9.35
C TRP A 33 1.34 -0.43 -9.17
N LEU A 34 1.05 0.28 -10.25
CA LEU A 34 0.60 1.67 -10.24
C LEU A 34 -0.73 1.82 -9.48
N SER A 35 -1.69 0.92 -9.69
CA SER A 35 -2.96 0.90 -8.96
C SER A 35 -2.78 0.68 -7.45
N ARG A 36 -1.79 -0.12 -7.05
CA ARG A 36 -1.44 -0.31 -5.63
C ARG A 36 -0.72 0.91 -5.06
N ALA A 37 0.19 1.51 -5.82
CA ALA A 37 0.95 2.69 -5.42
C ALA A 37 0.06 3.94 -5.30
N ALA A 38 -0.93 4.09 -6.19
CA ALA A 38 -1.90 5.18 -6.19
C ALA A 38 -3.01 5.00 -5.16
N ARG A 39 -3.11 3.82 -4.52
CA ARG A 39 -4.12 3.60 -3.48
C ARG A 39 -3.73 4.46 -2.28
N PRO A 40 -4.58 5.41 -1.84
CA PRO A 40 -4.29 6.19 -0.66
C PRO A 40 -4.11 5.23 0.52
N THR A 41 -3.00 5.39 1.24
CA THR A 41 -2.82 4.72 2.52
C THR A 41 -4.01 5.10 3.40
N PRO A 42 -4.73 4.12 3.97
CA PRO A 42 -5.85 4.43 4.82
C PRO A 42 -5.37 5.29 5.99
N SER A 43 -6.14 6.32 6.36
CA SER A 43 -5.76 7.23 7.45
C SER A 43 -5.51 6.51 8.79
N TRP A 44 -6.01 5.28 8.92
CA TRP A 44 -5.84 4.43 10.10
C TRP A 44 -4.54 3.61 10.10
N GLU A 45 -3.85 3.46 8.98
CA GLU A 45 -2.68 2.58 8.87
C GLU A 45 -1.51 3.03 9.78
N PRO A 46 -1.14 4.33 9.83
CA PRO A 46 -0.13 4.81 10.79
C PRO A 46 -0.54 4.59 12.25
N ALA A 47 -1.82 4.84 12.58
CA ALA A 47 -2.35 4.61 13.92
C ALA A 47 -2.34 3.12 14.29
N ALA A 48 -2.62 2.24 13.32
CA ALA A 48 -2.57 0.79 13.52
C ALA A 48 -1.15 0.32 13.83
N THR A 49 -0.16 0.81 13.09
CA THR A 49 1.25 0.51 13.37
C THR A 49 1.69 1.03 14.74
N ALA A 50 1.25 2.24 15.12
CA ALA A 50 1.55 2.83 16.42
C ALA A 50 0.93 2.04 17.57
N ALA A 51 -0.36 1.70 17.49
CA ALA A 51 -1.07 0.90 18.48
C ALA A 51 -0.49 -0.53 18.59
N PHE A 52 -0.18 -1.17 17.45
CA PHE A 52 0.45 -2.49 17.44
C PHE A 52 1.83 -2.47 18.10
N SER A 53 2.64 -1.43 17.84
CA SER A 53 3.96 -1.25 18.46
C SER A 53 3.86 -0.94 19.95
N ARG A 54 2.96 -0.03 20.36
CA ARG A 54 2.66 0.30 21.76
C ARG A 54 2.31 -0.93 22.59
N HIS A 55 1.59 -1.88 22.00
CA HIS A 55 1.19 -3.13 22.64
C HIS A 55 2.18 -4.28 22.41
N ALA A 56 3.40 -4.00 21.95
CA ALA A 56 4.43 -4.99 21.68
C ALA A 56 3.91 -6.16 20.84
N GLN A 57 3.13 -5.84 19.81
CA GLN A 57 2.58 -6.80 18.84
C GLN A 57 1.62 -7.86 19.44
N ARG A 58 1.21 -7.70 20.72
CA ARG A 58 0.28 -8.62 21.40
C ARG A 58 -1.18 -8.42 20.98
N TYR A 59 -1.49 -7.26 20.42
CA TYR A 59 -2.86 -6.95 20.01
C TYR A 59 -3.16 -7.63 18.68
N GLY A 60 -4.01 -8.65 18.74
CA GLY A 60 -4.62 -9.22 17.55
C GLY A 60 -5.61 -8.23 16.90
N THR A 61 -6.02 -8.55 15.67
CA THR A 61 -6.89 -7.75 14.80
C THR A 61 -8.14 -7.18 15.49
N ARG A 62 -8.74 -7.92 16.43
CA ARG A 62 -9.94 -7.48 17.16
C ARG A 62 -9.65 -6.33 18.13
N ARG A 63 -8.57 -6.43 18.91
CA ARG A 63 -8.19 -5.40 19.89
C ARG A 63 -7.69 -4.15 19.19
N LEU A 64 -6.88 -4.33 18.16
CA LEU A 64 -6.38 -3.24 17.33
C LEU A 64 -7.52 -2.45 16.66
N ARG A 65 -8.55 -3.14 16.12
CA ARG A 65 -9.74 -2.48 15.56
C ARG A 65 -10.53 -1.67 16.60
N ALA A 66 -10.64 -2.18 17.84
CA ALA A 66 -11.38 -1.48 18.89
C ALA A 66 -10.68 -0.18 19.28
N GLU A 67 -9.36 -0.22 19.41
CA GLU A 67 -8.52 0.95 19.70
C GLU A 67 -8.56 1.98 18.58
N LEU A 68 -8.37 1.56 17.33
CA LEU A 68 -8.46 2.47 16.18
C LEU A 68 -9.82 3.17 16.07
N ARG A 69 -10.90 2.47 16.42
CA ARG A 69 -12.23 3.09 16.46
C ARG A 69 -12.40 4.07 17.62
N ALA A 70 -11.80 3.78 18.77
CA ALA A 70 -11.78 4.72 19.89
C ALA A 70 -10.98 5.99 19.54
N GLU A 71 -9.94 5.86 18.72
CA GLU A 71 -9.15 6.96 18.16
C GLU A 71 -9.87 7.71 17.01
N GLY A 72 -11.09 7.30 16.63
CA GLY A 72 -11.89 7.96 15.60
C GLY A 72 -11.67 7.43 14.17
N HIS A 73 -10.87 6.37 14.00
CA HIS A 73 -10.64 5.77 12.70
C HIS A 73 -11.74 4.78 12.29
N ALA A 74 -12.31 4.98 11.10
CA ALA A 74 -13.33 4.10 10.52
C ALA A 74 -12.70 2.81 9.93
N VAL A 75 -12.37 1.83 10.79
CA VAL A 75 -11.74 0.57 10.38
C VAL A 75 -12.75 -0.56 10.20
N GLY A 76 -12.82 -1.10 8.97
CA GLY A 76 -13.65 -2.25 8.59
C GLY A 76 -13.13 -3.59 9.14
N ARG A 77 -13.95 -4.64 9.09
CA ARG A 77 -13.58 -5.99 9.61
C ARG A 77 -12.35 -6.58 8.89
N TYR A 78 -12.23 -6.33 7.59
CA TYR A 78 -11.20 -6.92 6.73
C TYR A 78 -9.96 -6.03 6.54
N ALA A 79 -10.03 -4.77 6.99
CA ALA A 79 -8.98 -3.79 6.77
C ALA A 79 -7.64 -4.19 7.41
N LEU A 80 -7.68 -4.84 8.57
CA LEU A 80 -6.50 -5.25 9.36
C LEU A 80 -6.09 -6.72 9.13
N ARG A 81 -6.57 -7.37 8.06
CA ARG A 81 -6.28 -8.79 7.75
C ARG A 81 -5.25 -8.98 6.62
N THR A 82 -4.72 -7.89 6.09
CA THR A 82 -3.79 -7.89 4.93
C THR A 82 -2.37 -7.76 5.45
#